data_AF-A0A1Q6EI92-F1
#
_entry.id   AF-A0A1Q6EI92-F1
#
_cell.length_a   1.000
_cell.length_b   1.000
_cell.length_c   1.000
_cell.angle_alpha   90.00
_cell.angle_beta   90.00
_cell.angle_gamma   90.00
#
_symmetry.space_group_name_H-M   'P 1'
#
loop_
_entity.id
_entity.type
_entity.pdbx_description
1 polymer ?
#
loop_
_entity_poly.entity_id
_entity_poly.type
_entity_poly.pdbx_seq_one_letter_code
_entity_poly.pdbx_strand_id
1 'polypeptide(L)'
;MWNIIKKYRLALTLICLPLLIACDNDKASVNSDKTIEIVNYDSSGFNCRMERIQYLEGSGIRICQILINDTIALFREQTSVNQLQVTLTQPVRDFLKLLLYDIYAKNSSAIKEQYLNETRYITNVKSEWKIAMNMVGKKINEKIDTFDFRFTFDQPFHPQFDRLLELIYAITVKMEQDIFRIENTDYNPEEWITDMFHGEFYEPYNDIKSINYQ
;
A
#
# COMPACT_ATOMS: atom_id res chain seq x y z
N MET A 1 26.90 -2.21 11.10
CA MET A 1 25.93 -3.07 10.37
C MET A 1 25.27 -4.16 11.21
N TRP A 2 25.97 -4.83 12.13
CA TRP A 2 25.38 -5.95 12.90
C TRP A 2 24.28 -5.56 13.92
N ASN A 3 24.24 -4.30 14.36
CA ASN A 3 23.24 -3.82 15.35
C ASN A 3 21.88 -3.44 14.73
N ILE A 4 21.81 -3.16 13.43
CA ILE A 4 20.55 -2.83 12.73
C ILE A 4 19.72 -4.11 12.52
N ILE A 5 20.37 -5.22 12.18
CA ILE A 5 19.74 -6.53 11.95
C ILE A 5 19.09 -7.09 13.23
N LYS A 6 19.62 -6.79 14.43
CA LYS A 6 18.98 -7.16 15.70
C LYS A 6 17.73 -6.33 16.01
N LYS A 7 17.69 -5.06 15.59
CA LYS A 7 16.55 -4.16 15.85
C LYS A 7 15.30 -4.60 15.07
N TYR A 8 15.47 -5.09 13.83
CA TYR A 8 14.36 -5.56 13.00
C TYR A 8 13.97 -7.03 13.24
N ARG A 9 14.85 -7.87 13.79
CA ARG A 9 14.50 -9.26 14.16
C ARG A 9 13.56 -9.35 15.36
N LEU A 10 13.58 -8.37 16.27
CA LEU A 10 12.70 -8.36 17.44
C LEU A 10 11.34 -7.71 17.16
N ALA A 11 11.27 -6.71 16.29
CA ALA A 11 10.02 -6.04 15.93
C ALA A 11 9.10 -6.93 15.06
N LEU A 12 9.67 -7.76 14.18
CA LEU A 12 8.89 -8.58 13.24
C LEU A 12 8.11 -9.71 13.93
N THR A 13 8.57 -10.19 15.09
CA THR A 13 7.88 -11.23 15.88
C THR A 13 6.85 -10.69 16.87
N LEU A 14 6.87 -9.39 17.17
CA LEU A 14 6.01 -8.80 18.21
C LEU A 14 4.71 -8.19 17.66
N ILE A 15 4.65 -7.86 16.36
CA ILE A 15 3.42 -7.31 15.75
C ILE A 15 2.40 -8.42 15.39
N CYS A 16 2.80 -9.69 15.34
CA CYS A 16 1.90 -10.80 15.00
C CYS A 16 1.28 -11.54 16.21
N LEU A 17 1.56 -11.14 17.45
CA LEU A 17 1.17 -11.94 18.63
C LEU A 17 -0.15 -11.58 19.34
N PRO A 18 -0.76 -10.37 19.26
CA PRO A 18 -2.00 -10.14 20.01
C PRO A 18 -3.28 -10.56 19.26
N LEU A 19 -3.23 -11.00 18.00
CA LEU A 19 -4.43 -11.44 17.26
C LEU A 19 -4.80 -12.92 17.48
N LEU A 20 -4.10 -13.64 18.37
CA LEU A 20 -4.33 -15.07 18.62
C LEU A 20 -5.29 -15.41 19.78
N ILE A 21 -5.99 -14.43 20.37
CA ILE A 21 -7.01 -14.76 21.39
C ILE A 21 -8.30 -13.97 21.15
N ALA A 22 -9.07 -14.42 20.16
CA ALA A 22 -10.52 -14.36 20.13
C ALA A 22 -11.06 -15.39 19.13
N CYS A 23 -10.68 -16.66 19.30
CA CYS A 23 -11.50 -17.74 18.77
C CYS A 23 -12.69 -17.91 19.71
N ASP A 24 -13.87 -17.48 19.29
CA ASP A 24 -15.05 -18.30 19.53
C ASP A 24 -16.08 -18.11 18.40
N ASN A 25 -16.29 -19.24 17.71
CA ASN A 25 -17.48 -19.70 17.00
C ASN A 25 -18.47 -18.64 16.47
N ASP A 26 -18.53 -18.48 15.15
CA ASP A 26 -19.69 -18.99 14.42
C ASP A 26 -19.47 -19.02 12.90
N LYS A 27 -20.07 -20.03 12.28
CA LYS A 27 -20.07 -20.28 10.84
C LYS A 27 -20.66 -19.09 10.08
N ALA A 28 -19.82 -18.22 9.54
CA ALA A 28 -20.24 -17.26 8.52
C ALA A 28 -19.80 -17.78 7.14
N SER A 29 -20.78 -18.26 6.39
CA SER A 29 -20.64 -18.64 4.99
C SER A 29 -20.06 -17.49 4.17
N VAL A 30 -19.03 -17.83 3.41
CA VAL A 30 -18.40 -17.02 2.36
C VAL A 30 -19.48 -16.41 1.47
N ASN A 31 -19.53 -15.08 1.45
CA ASN A 31 -20.20 -14.35 0.38
C ASN A 31 -19.12 -13.57 -0.39
N SER A 32 -18.41 -14.31 -1.26
CA SER A 32 -17.31 -13.80 -2.09
C SER A 32 -17.77 -12.96 -3.30
N ASP A 33 -19.05 -12.61 -3.39
CA ASP A 33 -19.65 -12.05 -4.60
C ASP A 33 -19.81 -10.53 -4.60
N LYS A 34 -19.14 -9.79 -3.71
CA LYS A 34 -18.85 -8.38 -3.98
C LYS A 34 -17.53 -8.27 -4.74
N THR A 35 -17.60 -8.69 -6.01
CA THR A 35 -16.64 -8.22 -7.00
C THR A 35 -16.77 -6.70 -6.98
N ILE A 36 -15.80 -6.00 -6.37
CA ILE A 36 -15.73 -4.54 -6.47
C ILE A 36 -15.75 -4.26 -7.96
N GLU A 37 -16.75 -3.52 -8.44
CA GLU A 37 -16.71 -3.01 -9.79
C GLU A 37 -15.35 -2.32 -9.97
N ILE A 38 -14.53 -2.89 -10.85
CA ILE A 38 -13.36 -2.20 -11.36
C ILE A 38 -13.96 -1.00 -12.08
N VAL A 39 -14.09 0.12 -11.35
CA VAL A 39 -14.42 1.40 -11.96
C VAL A 39 -13.45 1.53 -13.12
N ASN A 40 -13.99 1.60 -14.33
CA ASN A 40 -13.19 1.65 -15.52
C ASN A 40 -12.41 2.98 -15.47
N TYR A 41 -11.18 2.93 -14.97
CA TYR A 41 -10.30 4.08 -14.72
C TYR A 41 -9.64 4.57 -16.03
N ASP A 42 -10.32 4.39 -17.16
CA ASP A 42 -9.95 4.94 -18.47
C ASP A 42 -10.24 6.45 -18.46
N SER A 43 -9.37 7.21 -17.79
CA SER A 43 -9.28 8.66 -17.95
C SER A 43 -8.27 9.00 -19.04
N SER A 44 -8.55 10.02 -19.86
CA SER A 44 -7.61 10.59 -20.83
C SER A 44 -6.48 11.41 -20.19
N GLY A 45 -6.50 11.54 -18.86
CA GLY A 45 -5.53 12.29 -18.04
C GLY A 45 -4.62 11.39 -17.21
N PHE A 46 -4.18 11.88 -16.06
CA PHE A 46 -3.38 11.05 -15.14
C PHE A 46 -4.29 9.99 -14.51
N ASN A 47 -3.85 8.73 -14.60
CA ASN A 47 -4.41 7.65 -13.81
C ASN A 47 -3.29 6.72 -13.35
N CYS A 48 -3.43 6.22 -12.13
CA CYS A 48 -2.51 5.28 -11.53
C CYS A 48 -3.28 4.24 -10.73
N ARG A 49 -2.98 2.96 -10.96
CA ARG A 49 -3.38 1.83 -10.13
C ARG A 49 -2.12 1.17 -9.62
N MET A 50 -1.97 1.18 -8.30
CA MET A 50 -0.91 0.47 -7.60
C MET A 50 -1.55 -0.64 -6.76
N GLU A 51 -1.02 -1.85 -6.86
CA GLU A 51 -1.49 -2.99 -6.08
C GLU A 51 -0.32 -3.67 -5.41
N ARG A 52 -0.36 -3.77 -4.09
CA ARG A 52 0.56 -4.57 -3.31
C ARG A 52 -0.12 -5.88 -2.94
N ILE A 53 0.49 -6.98 -3.34
CA ILE A 53 0.09 -8.33 -2.94
C ILE A 53 1.13 -8.83 -1.95
N GLN A 54 0.68 -9.07 -0.72
CA GLN A 54 1.49 -9.69 0.33
C GLN A 54 0.98 -11.10 0.60
N TYR A 55 1.92 -12.05 0.61
CA TYR A 55 1.66 -13.42 1.03
C TYR A 55 2.10 -13.54 2.49
N LEU A 56 1.13 -13.62 3.39
CA LEU A 56 1.41 -13.80 4.81
C LEU A 56 1.25 -15.29 5.14
N GLU A 57 2.31 -15.90 5.65
CA GLU A 57 2.27 -17.31 6.06
C GLU A 57 1.15 -17.53 7.08
N GLY A 58 0.24 -18.47 6.79
CA GLY A 58 -0.87 -18.84 7.68
C GLY A 58 -2.06 -17.86 7.77
N SER A 59 -1.96 -16.65 7.20
CA SER A 59 -3.00 -15.61 7.30
C SER A 59 -3.62 -15.21 5.95
N GLY A 60 -3.13 -15.81 4.85
CA GLY A 60 -3.70 -15.65 3.52
C GLY A 60 -3.06 -14.51 2.74
N ILE A 61 -3.81 -13.99 1.76
CA ILE A 61 -3.34 -12.92 0.88
C ILE A 61 -3.91 -11.60 1.39
N ARG A 62 -3.02 -10.62 1.61
CA ARG A 62 -3.39 -9.23 1.87
C ARG A 62 -3.11 -8.40 0.61
N ILE A 63 -4.14 -7.71 0.13
CA ILE A 63 -4.06 -6.83 -1.04
C ILE A 63 -4.28 -5.40 -0.56
N CYS A 64 -3.30 -4.54 -0.82
CA CYS A 64 -3.47 -3.09 -0.71
C CYS A 64 -3.54 -2.52 -2.13
N GLN A 65 -4.58 -1.75 -2.43
CA GLN A 65 -4.77 -1.13 -3.73
C GLN A 65 -4.92 0.38 -3.57
N ILE A 66 -4.22 1.14 -4.41
CA ILE A 66 -4.28 2.59 -4.48
C ILE A 66 -4.70 2.94 -5.89
N LEU A 67 -5.79 3.70 -6.00
CA LEU A 67 -6.29 4.22 -7.26
C LEU A 67 -6.20 5.73 -7.20
N ILE A 68 -5.56 6.35 -8.18
CA ILE A 68 -5.36 7.80 -8.22
C ILE A 68 -5.72 8.29 -9.61
N ASN A 69 -6.56 9.32 -9.69
CA ASN A 69 -6.75 10.09 -10.91
C ASN A 69 -6.76 11.60 -10.60
N ASP A 70 -7.23 12.41 -11.53
CA ASP A 70 -7.28 13.87 -11.39
C ASP A 70 -8.22 14.39 -10.32
N THR A 71 -9.24 13.63 -9.95
CA THR A 71 -10.29 14.08 -9.03
C THR A 71 -10.32 13.30 -7.73
N ILE A 72 -10.05 12.00 -7.78
CA ILE A 72 -10.26 11.05 -6.71
C ILE A 72 -8.98 10.25 -6.48
N ALA A 73 -8.69 9.98 -5.21
CA ALA A 73 -7.81 8.88 -4.83
C ALA A 73 -8.49 7.97 -3.81
N LEU A 74 -8.44 6.67 -4.08
CA LEU A 74 -8.99 5.64 -3.21
C LEU A 74 -7.86 4.79 -2.66
N PHE A 75 -7.96 4.46 -1.39
CA PHE A 75 -7.14 3.46 -0.75
C PHE A 75 -8.04 2.30 -0.34
N ARG A 76 -7.63 1.10 -0.73
CA ARG A 76 -8.38 -0.14 -0.51
C ARG A 76 -7.48 -1.16 0.12
N GLU A 77 -8.04 -1.88 1.07
CA GLU A 77 -7.41 -3.04 1.64
C GLU A 77 -8.36 -4.23 1.60
N GLN A 78 -7.83 -5.37 1.21
CA GLN A 78 -8.54 -6.63 1.18
C GLN A 78 -7.71 -7.70 1.86
N THR A 79 -8.36 -8.44 2.74
CA THR A 79 -7.86 -9.66 3.36
C THR A 79 -8.78 -10.83 2.98
N SER A 80 -8.52 -12.02 3.49
CA SER A 80 -9.40 -13.18 3.32
C SER A 80 -10.79 -13.00 3.94
N VAL A 81 -10.92 -12.11 4.93
CA VAL A 81 -12.15 -11.96 5.74
C VAL A 81 -12.82 -10.61 5.58
N ASN A 82 -12.04 -9.55 5.33
CA ASN A 82 -12.53 -8.18 5.34
C ASN A 82 -12.03 -7.41 4.11
N GLN A 83 -12.84 -6.43 3.71
CA GLN A 83 -12.49 -5.46 2.68
C GLN A 83 -12.85 -4.06 3.18
N LEU A 84 -11.89 -3.14 3.06
CA LEU A 84 -11.98 -1.77 3.55
C LEU A 84 -11.63 -0.81 2.41
N GLN A 85 -12.29 0.34 2.40
CA GLN A 85 -12.09 1.38 1.42
C GLN A 85 -12.26 2.76 2.06
N VAL A 86 -11.33 3.66 1.75
CA VAL A 86 -11.35 5.07 2.17
C VAL A 86 -11.00 5.97 0.99
N THR A 87 -11.44 7.23 1.06
CA THR A 87 -11.05 8.26 0.10
C THR A 87 -9.85 9.01 0.66
N LEU A 88 -8.73 9.04 -0.05
CA LEU A 88 -7.57 9.82 0.39
C LEU A 88 -7.87 11.31 0.29
N THR A 89 -7.40 12.07 1.27
CA THR A 89 -7.57 13.54 1.27
C THR A 89 -6.82 14.14 0.08
N GLN A 90 -7.23 15.34 -0.33
CA GLN A 90 -6.59 16.06 -1.43
C GLN A 90 -5.07 16.23 -1.23
N PRO A 91 -4.56 16.64 -0.05
CA PRO A 91 -3.12 16.75 0.18
C PRO A 91 -2.38 15.43 -0.05
N VAL A 92 -2.91 14.30 0.42
CA VAL A 92 -2.30 12.97 0.23
C VAL A 92 -2.31 12.58 -1.25
N ARG A 93 -3.43 12.79 -1.95
CA ARG A 93 -3.54 12.53 -3.40
C ARG A 93 -2.48 13.31 -4.18
N ASP A 94 -2.39 14.61 -3.93
CA ASP A 94 -1.52 15.52 -4.67
C ASP A 94 -0.04 15.18 -4.39
N PHE A 95 0.29 14.78 -3.17
CA PHE A 95 1.64 14.34 -2.81
C PHE A 95 2.02 12.99 -3.44
N LEU A 96 1.13 11.99 -3.42
CA LEU A 96 1.37 10.71 -4.09
C LEU A 96 1.59 10.90 -5.59
N LYS A 97 0.81 11.78 -6.24
CA LYS A 97 1.02 12.18 -7.63
C LYS A 97 2.41 12.77 -7.84
N LEU A 98 2.81 13.72 -6.99
CA LEU A 98 4.12 14.35 -7.08
C LEU A 98 5.26 13.32 -7.01
N LEU A 99 5.23 12.40 -6.02
CA LEU A 99 6.23 11.35 -5.89
C LEU A 99 6.30 10.45 -7.14
N LEU A 100 5.14 10.04 -7.67
CA LEU A 100 5.08 9.25 -8.90
C LEU A 100 5.62 10.02 -10.11
N TYR A 101 5.28 11.31 -10.25
CA TYR A 101 5.84 12.15 -11.30
C TYR A 101 7.36 12.27 -11.18
N ASP A 102 7.89 12.51 -9.99
CA ASP A 102 9.34 12.63 -9.77
C ASP A 102 10.12 11.36 -10.13
N ILE A 103 9.53 10.19 -9.88
CA ILE A 103 10.11 8.90 -10.29
C ILE A 103 10.01 8.75 -11.82
N TYR A 104 8.80 8.78 -12.36
CA TYR A 104 8.54 8.27 -13.70
C TYR A 104 8.64 9.30 -14.82
N ALA A 105 8.78 10.60 -14.51
CA ALA A 105 9.07 11.60 -15.53
C ALA A 105 10.43 11.35 -16.20
N LYS A 106 11.41 10.87 -15.43
CA LYS A 106 12.78 10.64 -15.91
C LYS A 106 13.16 9.16 -15.98
N ASN A 107 12.57 8.31 -15.14
CA ASN A 107 12.93 6.89 -15.05
C ASN A 107 11.83 6.01 -15.65
N SER A 108 12.20 4.84 -16.17
CA SER A 108 11.23 3.82 -16.64
C SER A 108 10.71 2.92 -15.51
N SER A 109 11.34 2.98 -14.34
CA SER A 109 11.10 2.10 -13.20
C SER A 109 11.34 2.85 -11.89
N ALA A 110 10.71 2.39 -10.81
CA ALA A 110 11.05 2.83 -9.46
C ALA A 110 12.39 2.25 -8.94
N ILE A 111 12.93 1.25 -9.62
CA ILE A 111 14.26 0.67 -9.40
C ILE A 111 15.30 1.49 -10.17
N LYS A 112 16.43 1.80 -9.52
CA LYS A 112 17.55 2.47 -10.17
C LYS A 112 18.09 1.59 -11.31
N GLU A 113 18.41 2.24 -12.43
CA GLU A 113 18.79 1.58 -13.69
C GLU A 113 19.90 0.52 -13.52
N GLN A 114 20.89 0.80 -12.67
CA GLN A 114 22.00 -0.11 -12.40
C GLN A 114 21.56 -1.49 -11.89
N TYR A 115 20.37 -1.63 -11.27
CA TYR A 115 19.90 -2.89 -10.70
C TYR A 115 18.85 -3.60 -11.55
N LEU A 116 18.37 -3.00 -12.65
CA LEU A 116 17.24 -3.55 -13.43
C LEU A 116 17.55 -4.90 -14.09
N ASN A 117 18.81 -5.08 -14.50
CA ASN A 117 19.26 -6.28 -15.23
C ASN A 117 20.18 -7.16 -14.38
N GLU A 118 20.30 -6.88 -13.08
CA GLU A 118 21.15 -7.66 -12.18
C GLU A 118 20.41 -8.88 -11.62
N THR A 119 21.18 -9.94 -11.35
CA THR A 119 20.62 -11.14 -10.71
C THR A 119 20.30 -10.81 -9.26
N ARG A 120 19.06 -11.09 -8.85
CA ARG A 120 18.61 -10.88 -7.47
C ARG A 120 18.36 -12.18 -6.73
N TYR A 121 18.56 -12.16 -5.43
CA TYR A 121 18.14 -13.26 -4.57
C TYR A 121 16.62 -13.32 -4.51
N ILE A 122 16.09 -14.54 -4.47
CA ILE A 122 14.66 -14.79 -4.35
C ILE A 122 14.40 -15.21 -2.92
N THR A 123 13.50 -14.50 -2.26
CA THR A 123 13.05 -14.80 -0.90
C THR A 123 11.71 -15.54 -0.92
N ASN A 124 11.40 -16.26 0.16
CA ASN A 124 10.10 -16.91 0.33
C ASN A 124 8.99 -15.91 0.72
N VAL A 125 9.36 -14.79 1.34
CA VAL A 125 8.45 -13.72 1.71
C VAL A 125 8.31 -12.74 0.54
N LYS A 126 7.15 -12.75 -0.12
CA LYS A 126 6.91 -11.89 -1.28
C LYS A 126 6.02 -10.70 -0.95
N SER A 127 6.47 -9.54 -1.38
CA SER A 127 5.71 -8.28 -1.34
C SER A 127 5.82 -7.65 -2.72
N GLU A 128 4.83 -7.97 -3.54
CA GLU A 128 4.82 -7.64 -4.96
C GLU A 128 3.95 -6.41 -5.20
N TRP A 129 4.55 -5.35 -5.72
CA TRP A 129 3.83 -4.21 -6.27
C TRP A 129 3.61 -4.38 -7.77
N LYS A 130 2.38 -4.12 -8.21
CA LYS A 130 2.01 -3.94 -9.62
C LYS A 130 1.59 -2.49 -9.79
N ILE A 131 2.23 -1.78 -10.71
CA ILE A 131 2.01 -0.37 -10.96
C ILE A 131 1.62 -0.20 -12.42
N ALA A 132 0.36 0.15 -12.65
CA ALA A 132 -0.15 0.53 -13.97
C ALA A 132 -0.52 2.01 -13.93
N MET A 133 0.14 2.82 -14.76
CA MET A 133 -0.06 4.26 -14.75
C MET A 133 0.00 4.85 -16.15
N ASN A 134 -0.91 5.77 -16.45
CA ASN A 134 -0.85 6.62 -17.62
C ASN A 134 -0.49 8.05 -17.20
N MET A 135 0.59 8.55 -17.78
CA MET A 135 1.04 9.94 -17.69
C MET A 135 1.07 10.54 -19.09
N VAL A 136 1.15 11.87 -19.17
CA VAL A 136 1.25 12.57 -20.46
C VAL A 136 2.43 12.03 -21.28
N GLY A 137 2.12 11.36 -22.39
CA GLY A 137 3.12 10.79 -23.30
C GLY A 137 3.83 9.52 -22.81
N LYS A 138 3.43 8.93 -21.68
CA LYS A 138 4.11 7.74 -21.13
C LYS A 138 3.15 6.79 -20.44
N LYS A 139 3.28 5.50 -20.75
CA LYS A 139 2.57 4.41 -20.07
C LYS A 139 3.56 3.58 -19.26
N ILE A 140 3.25 3.38 -17.99
CA ILE A 140 4.02 2.55 -17.07
C ILE A 140 3.23 1.28 -16.78
N ASN A 141 3.91 0.14 -16.87
CA ASN A 141 3.42 -1.14 -16.40
C ASN A 141 4.60 -1.87 -15.76
N GLU A 142 4.70 -1.77 -14.44
CA GLU A 142 5.83 -2.27 -13.67
C GLU A 142 5.39 -3.29 -12.63
N LYS A 143 6.27 -4.26 -12.39
CA LYS A 143 6.12 -5.29 -11.37
C LYS A 143 7.38 -5.34 -10.51
N ILE A 144 7.25 -5.11 -9.21
CA ILE A 144 8.38 -4.97 -8.27
C ILE A 144 8.20 -5.93 -7.11
N ASP A 145 9.16 -6.84 -6.90
CA ASP A 145 9.26 -7.57 -5.63
C ASP A 145 10.13 -6.80 -4.65
N THR A 146 9.48 -6.05 -3.76
CA THR A 146 10.20 -5.15 -2.84
C THR A 146 11.11 -5.89 -1.87
N PHE A 147 10.82 -7.13 -1.49
CA PHE A 147 11.67 -7.87 -0.56
C PHE A 147 12.93 -8.38 -1.25
N ASP A 148 12.79 -8.99 -2.43
CA ASP A 148 13.94 -9.46 -3.21
C ASP A 148 14.93 -8.32 -3.49
N PHE A 149 14.43 -7.14 -3.90
CA PHE A 149 15.29 -5.98 -4.16
C PHE A 149 15.98 -5.47 -2.89
N ARG A 150 15.24 -5.26 -1.79
CA ARG A 150 15.82 -4.78 -0.52
C ARG A 150 16.83 -5.75 0.08
N PHE A 151 16.62 -7.05 -0.12
CA PHE A 151 17.54 -8.07 0.38
C PHE A 151 18.82 -8.15 -0.46
N THR A 152 18.70 -7.93 -1.76
CA THR A 152 19.83 -8.09 -2.69
C THR A 152 20.74 -6.87 -2.75
N PHE A 153 20.18 -5.66 -2.67
CA PHE A 153 20.91 -4.42 -2.94
C PHE A 153 20.78 -3.41 -1.80
N ASP A 154 21.80 -2.58 -1.61
CA ASP A 154 21.84 -1.60 -0.51
C ASP A 154 20.79 -0.49 -0.66
N GLN A 155 20.57 0.02 -1.88
CA GLN A 155 19.60 1.08 -2.18
C GLN A 155 18.98 0.94 -3.56
N PRO A 156 18.15 -0.09 -3.79
CA PRO A 156 17.65 -0.43 -5.12
C PRO A 156 16.65 0.60 -5.68
N PHE A 157 15.93 1.32 -4.81
CA PHE A 157 14.88 2.23 -5.22
C PHE A 157 15.34 3.69 -5.32
N HIS A 158 14.62 4.48 -6.10
CA HIS A 158 14.70 5.93 -6.02
C HIS A 158 14.15 6.43 -4.67
N PRO A 159 14.74 7.48 -4.04
CA PRO A 159 14.31 7.99 -2.73
C PRO A 159 12.82 8.36 -2.64
N GLN A 160 12.25 8.85 -3.74
CA GLN A 160 10.82 9.18 -3.83
C GLN A 160 9.94 7.93 -3.72
N PHE A 161 10.42 6.77 -4.20
CA PHE A 161 9.70 5.52 -4.05
C PHE A 161 9.74 5.03 -2.60
N ASP A 162 10.85 5.21 -1.89
CA ASP A 162 10.91 4.91 -0.45
C ASP A 162 9.92 5.79 0.34
N ARG A 163 9.87 7.10 0.07
CA ARG A 163 8.87 8.00 0.67
C ARG A 163 7.43 7.60 0.36
N LEU A 164 7.18 7.14 -0.87
CA LEU A 164 5.87 6.63 -1.27
C LEU A 164 5.50 5.39 -0.44
N LEU A 165 6.44 4.47 -0.21
CA LEU A 165 6.21 3.29 0.63
C LEU A 165 6.00 3.65 2.11
N GLU A 166 6.75 4.62 2.64
CA GLU A 166 6.57 5.16 4.00
C GLU A 166 5.15 5.73 4.20
N LEU A 167 4.70 6.57 3.27
CA LEU A 167 3.36 7.16 3.33
C LEU A 167 2.26 6.09 3.24
N ILE A 168 2.39 5.13 2.33
CA ILE A 168 1.44 4.03 2.19
C ILE A 168 1.35 3.22 3.48
N TYR A 169 2.49 2.95 4.12
CA TYR A 169 2.51 2.24 5.39
C TYR A 169 1.83 3.06 6.50
N ALA A 170 2.09 4.37 6.58
CA ALA A 170 1.42 5.24 7.54
C ALA A 170 -0.11 5.27 7.36
N ILE A 171 -0.59 5.40 6.12
CA ILE A 171 -2.02 5.34 5.78
C ILE A 171 -2.62 4.00 6.23
N THR A 172 -1.93 2.90 5.93
CA THR A 172 -2.37 1.54 6.27
C THR A 172 -2.54 1.38 7.77
N VAL A 173 -1.51 1.74 8.56
CA VAL A 173 -1.55 1.61 10.02
C VAL A 173 -2.65 2.49 10.62
N LYS A 174 -2.79 3.73 10.17
CA LYS A 174 -3.83 4.63 10.67
C LYS A 174 -5.23 4.09 10.36
N MET A 175 -5.43 3.54 9.17
CA MET A 175 -6.68 2.88 8.78
C MET A 175 -7.00 1.67 9.64
N GLU A 176 -6.01 0.81 9.92
CA GLU A 176 -6.18 -0.32 10.84
C GLU A 176 -6.55 0.15 12.26
N GLN A 177 -5.88 1.18 12.79
CA GLN A 177 -6.18 1.75 14.10
C GLN A 177 -7.61 2.29 14.19
N ASP A 178 -8.04 3.07 13.20
CA ASP A 178 -9.36 3.70 13.22
C ASP A 178 -10.49 2.67 13.07
N ILE A 179 -10.28 1.63 12.26
CA ILE A 179 -11.33 0.65 11.94
C ILE A 179 -11.39 -0.48 12.97
N PHE A 180 -10.25 -1.01 13.38
CA PHE A 180 -10.20 -2.10 14.36
C PHE A 180 -10.08 -1.60 15.80
N ARG A 181 -10.04 -0.28 16.02
CA ARG A 181 -9.91 0.36 17.34
C ARG A 181 -8.70 -0.16 18.11
N ILE A 182 -7.59 -0.37 17.40
CA ILE A 182 -6.34 -0.84 17.99
C ILE A 182 -5.67 0.36 18.65
N GLU A 183 -5.72 0.42 19.98
CA GLU A 183 -5.21 1.58 20.74
C GLU A 183 -3.68 1.62 20.85
N ASN A 184 -2.95 0.57 20.47
CA ASN A 184 -1.50 0.49 20.66
C ASN A 184 -0.81 -0.23 19.50
N THR A 185 -0.35 0.54 18.51
CA THR A 185 0.73 0.07 17.62
C THR A 185 1.99 0.85 17.97
N ASP A 186 3.14 0.17 18.09
CA ASP A 186 4.45 0.81 18.31
C ASP A 186 4.95 1.59 17.08
N TYR A 187 4.06 1.91 16.14
CA TYR A 187 4.38 2.59 14.91
C TYR A 187 4.34 4.11 15.11
N ASN A 188 5.51 4.73 14.97
CA ASN A 188 5.64 6.17 14.86
C ASN A 188 5.90 6.51 13.38
N PRO A 189 5.01 7.25 12.70
CA PRO A 189 5.28 7.75 11.35
C PRO A 189 6.56 8.59 11.31
N GLU A 190 7.19 8.64 10.13
CA GLU A 190 8.30 9.57 9.89
C GLU A 190 7.88 11.02 10.18
N GLU A 191 8.80 11.83 10.71
CA GLU A 191 8.54 13.22 11.13
C GLU A 191 7.89 14.04 10.00
N TRP A 192 8.40 13.89 8.77
CA TRP A 192 7.89 14.59 7.60
C TRP A 192 6.42 14.26 7.28
N ILE A 193 5.96 13.04 7.57
CA ILE A 193 4.56 12.61 7.36
C ILE A 193 3.68 13.32 8.38
N THR A 194 4.13 13.35 9.63
CA THR A 194 3.41 13.99 10.74
C THR A 194 3.30 15.50 10.51
N ASP A 195 4.38 16.14 10.08
CA ASP A 195 4.43 17.56 9.80
C ASP A 195 3.56 17.95 8.59
N MET A 196 3.47 17.09 7.58
CA MET A 196 2.76 17.41 6.34
C MET A 196 1.27 17.13 6.40
N PHE A 197 0.86 16.02 7.03
CA PHE A 197 -0.51 15.54 6.98
C PHE A 197 -1.23 15.60 8.31
N HIS A 198 -0.51 15.83 9.43
CA HIS A 198 -1.11 15.93 10.77
C HIS A 198 -2.03 14.75 11.15
N GLY A 199 -1.78 13.56 10.58
CA GLY A 199 -2.62 12.37 10.78
C GLY A 199 -3.92 12.32 9.95
N GLU A 200 -4.16 13.32 9.11
CA GLU A 200 -5.36 13.48 8.28
C GLU A 200 -5.15 12.89 6.87
N PHE A 201 -5.13 11.56 6.78
CA PHE A 201 -4.81 10.88 5.53
C PHE A 201 -6.01 10.64 4.61
N TYR A 202 -7.19 10.40 5.19
CA TYR A 202 -8.37 9.97 4.45
C TYR A 202 -9.66 10.39 5.13
N GLU A 203 -10.73 10.32 4.37
CA GLU A 203 -12.11 10.47 4.82
C GLU A 203 -12.86 9.13 4.64
N PRO A 204 -13.93 8.89 5.40
CA PRO A 204 -14.81 7.75 5.17
C PRO A 204 -15.24 7.69 3.71
N TYR A 205 -15.24 6.50 3.12
CA TYR A 205 -15.72 6.34 1.76
C TYR A 205 -17.24 6.52 1.72
N ASN A 206 -17.68 7.70 1.29
CA ASN A 206 -19.08 7.98 1.00
C ASN A 206 -19.37 7.63 -0.46
N ASP A 207 -19.96 6.46 -0.70
CA ASP A 207 -20.63 6.20 -1.97
C ASP A 207 -21.82 7.18 -2.04
N ILE A 208 -21.66 8.33 -2.70
CA ILE A 208 -22.76 9.26 -3.00
C ILE A 208 -23.84 8.58 -3.91
N LYS A 209 -23.71 7.28 -4.17
CA LYS A 209 -24.68 6.40 -4.83
C LYS A 209 -25.10 5.16 -4.02
N SER A 210 -24.82 5.07 -2.73
CA SER A 210 -25.51 4.08 -1.89
C SER A 210 -26.95 4.57 -1.68
N ILE A 211 -27.82 4.20 -2.62
CA ILE A 211 -29.26 4.38 -2.51
C ILE A 211 -29.66 3.81 -1.15
N ASN A 212 -30.18 4.68 -0.28
CA ASN A 212 -30.90 4.29 0.93
C ASN A 212 -32.05 3.37 0.51
N TYR A 213 -31.86 2.06 0.66
CA TYR A 213 -33.00 1.18 0.89
C TYR A 213 -33.29 1.25 2.39
N GLN A 214 -34.11 2.24 2.75
CA GLN A 214 -34.93 2.17 3.95
C GLN A 214 -36.05 1.14 3.74
#